data_AF-A0A961NKI1-F1
#
_entry.id   AF-A0A961NKI1-F1
#
_cell.length_a   1.000
_cell.length_b   1.000
_cell.length_c   1.000
_cell.angle_alpha   90.00
_cell.angle_beta   90.00
_cell.angle_gamma   90.00
#
_symmetry.space_group_name_H-M   'P 1'
#
loop_
_entity.id
_entity.type
_entity.pdbx_description
1 polymer ?
#
loop_
_entity_poly.entity_id
_entity_poly.type
_entity_poly.pdbx_seq_one_letter_code
_entity_poly.pdbx_strand_id
1 'polypeptide(L)'
;MSARSWDAALHAAPLSENQKIEKLLQAVLDSNLIFIRGGEEYTAERAVEHMRMKWDYIGDRIQTARQFIEYVATRSSILGTPYYVKLNDGRRVESAVWLKARLAEIEQTNSASGENSECCSISE
;
A
#
# COMPACT_ATOMS: atom_id res chain seq x y z
N MET A 1 47.49 -5.53 9.25
CA MET A 1 46.59 -6.40 10.03
C MET A 1 45.84 -5.53 11.03
N SER A 2 44.56 -5.25 10.81
CA SER A 2 43.46 -5.44 11.78
C SER A 2 42.23 -4.77 11.20
N ALA A 3 41.32 -5.60 10.69
CA ALA A 3 40.01 -5.21 10.22
C ALA A 3 39.12 -4.82 11.42
N ARG A 4 38.28 -3.82 11.22
CA ARG A 4 36.88 -3.76 11.68
C ARG A 4 36.19 -2.60 10.97
N SER A 5 35.84 -2.82 9.71
CA SER A 5 34.71 -2.08 9.15
C SER A 5 33.49 -2.48 9.96
N TRP A 6 32.90 -1.51 10.64
CA TRP A 6 31.50 -1.59 11.03
C TRP A 6 30.68 -1.22 9.78
N ASP A 7 30.64 -2.12 8.81
CA ASP A 7 29.58 -2.08 7.81
C ASP A 7 28.30 -2.38 8.58
N ALA A 8 27.61 -1.31 8.94
CA ALA A 8 26.24 -1.30 9.35
C ALA A 8 25.45 -2.02 8.25
N ALA A 9 25.28 -3.33 8.41
CA ALA A 9 24.31 -4.09 7.68
C ALA A 9 22.93 -3.62 8.15
N LEU A 10 22.52 -2.45 7.67
CA LEU A 10 21.15 -2.03 7.50
C LEU A 10 20.51 -3.03 6.52
N HIS A 11 20.31 -4.26 6.99
CA HIS A 11 19.25 -5.09 6.49
C HIS A 11 18.01 -4.25 6.69
N ALA A 12 17.45 -3.71 5.60
CA ALA A 12 16.13 -3.14 5.61
C ALA A 12 15.22 -4.20 6.24
N ALA A 13 14.89 -4.01 7.52
CA ALA A 13 14.06 -4.95 8.24
C ALA A 13 12.75 -5.08 7.45
N PRO A 14 12.18 -6.29 7.35
CA PRO A 14 10.91 -6.46 6.66
C PRO A 14 9.92 -5.43 7.22
N LEU A 15 9.28 -4.66 6.33
CA LEU A 15 8.35 -3.60 6.75
C LEU A 15 7.34 -4.19 7.73
N SER A 16 7.19 -3.53 8.87
CA SER A 16 6.15 -3.89 9.83
C SER A 16 4.78 -3.74 9.16
N GLU A 17 3.78 -4.51 9.62
CA GLU A 17 2.44 -4.47 9.04
C GLU A 17 1.85 -3.05 8.99
N ASN A 18 2.10 -2.24 10.02
CA ASN A 18 1.71 -0.82 10.05
C ASN A 18 2.39 -0.01 8.93
N GLN A 19 3.68 -0.24 8.67
CA GLN A 19 4.39 0.45 7.59
C GLN A 19 3.87 0.03 6.21
N LYS A 20 3.49 -1.25 6.04
CA LYS A 20 2.84 -1.72 4.82
C LYS A 20 1.49 -1.01 4.60
N ILE A 21 0.70 -0.82 5.66
CA ILE A 21 -0.56 -0.08 5.61
C ILE A 21 -0.32 1.38 5.22
N GLU A 22 0.67 2.04 5.83
CA GLU A 22 1.01 3.43 5.48
C GLU A 22 1.48 3.56 4.02
N LYS A 23 2.31 2.63 3.54
CA LYS A 23 2.73 2.57 2.13
C LYS A 23 1.54 2.36 1.20
N LEU A 24 0.57 1.53 1.59
CA LEU A 24 -0.66 1.31 0.83
C LEU A 24 -1.51 2.59 0.75
N LEU A 25 -1.66 3.31 1.87
CA LEU A 25 -2.37 4.59 1.93
C LEU A 25 -1.69 5.65 1.04
N GLN A 26 -0.36 5.71 1.08
CA GLN A 26 0.41 6.59 0.21
C GLN A 26 0.25 6.21 -1.27
N ALA A 27 0.29 4.93 -1.61
CA ALA A 27 0.07 4.46 -2.98
C ALA A 27 -1.35 4.81 -3.49
N VAL A 28 -2.36 4.77 -2.62
CA VAL A 28 -3.71 5.25 -2.96
C VAL A 28 -3.69 6.74 -3.25
N LEU A 29 -3.08 7.54 -2.37
CA LEU A 29 -3.00 8.99 -2.53
C LEU A 29 -2.29 9.36 -3.84
N ASP A 30 -1.13 8.76 -4.09
CA ASP A 30 -0.28 8.99 -5.27
C ASP A 30 -0.96 8.55 -6.56
N SER A 31 -1.75 7.47 -6.51
CA SER A 31 -2.49 6.99 -7.69
C SER A 31 -3.50 8.02 -8.22
N ASN A 32 -3.95 8.95 -7.36
CA ASN A 32 -4.94 9.99 -7.67
C ASN A 32 -6.17 9.44 -8.42
N LEU A 33 -6.57 8.21 -8.09
CA LEU A 33 -7.69 7.51 -8.71
C LEU A 33 -9.02 7.89 -8.08
N ILE A 34 -10.11 7.66 -8.82
CA ILE A 34 -11.46 7.91 -8.33
C ILE A 34 -12.08 6.61 -7.83
N PHE A 35 -12.50 6.61 -6.57
CA PHE A 35 -13.17 5.49 -5.91
C PHE A 35 -14.68 5.65 -6.06
N ILE A 36 -15.37 4.64 -6.58
CA ILE A 36 -16.81 4.65 -6.80
C ILE A 36 -17.49 3.73 -5.79
N ARG A 37 -18.40 4.30 -5.00
CA ARG A 37 -19.23 3.56 -4.03
C ARG A 37 -20.70 3.84 -4.30
N GLY A 38 -21.46 2.82 -4.68
CA GLY A 38 -22.90 2.94 -4.93
C GLY A 38 -23.26 3.95 -6.04
N GLY A 39 -22.31 4.31 -6.91
CA GLY A 39 -22.49 5.34 -7.94
C GLY A 39 -21.91 6.71 -7.60
N GLU A 40 -21.49 6.95 -6.35
CA GLU A 40 -20.81 8.18 -5.95
C GLU A 40 -19.30 8.07 -6.16
N GLU A 41 -18.71 9.11 -6.74
CA GLU A 41 -17.27 9.26 -6.99
C GLU A 41 -16.57 9.97 -5.81
N TYR A 42 -15.53 9.35 -5.27
CA TYR A 42 -14.69 9.85 -4.19
C TYR A 42 -13.26 10.00 -4.70
N THR A 43 -12.61 11.12 -4.39
CA THR A 43 -11.20 11.33 -4.74
C THR A 43 -10.28 10.46 -3.88
N ALA A 44 -9.06 10.24 -4.36
CA ALA A 44 -8.03 9.51 -3.61
C ALA A 44 -7.80 10.09 -2.21
N GLU A 45 -7.79 11.43 -2.06
CA GLU A 45 -7.64 12.11 -0.77
C GLU A 45 -8.77 11.73 0.20
N ARG A 46 -10.03 11.83 -0.25
CA ARG A 46 -11.20 11.46 0.56
C ARG A 46 -11.22 9.98 0.89
N ALA A 47 -10.78 9.14 -0.05
CA ALA A 47 -10.62 7.71 0.20
C ALA A 47 -9.59 7.47 1.31
N VAL A 48 -8.40 8.06 1.23
CA VAL A 48 -7.33 7.93 2.25
C VAL A 48 -7.79 8.44 3.61
N GLU A 49 -8.47 9.58 3.66
CA GLU A 49 -9.03 10.13 4.90
C GLU A 49 -10.04 9.15 5.53
N HIS A 50 -10.98 8.63 4.74
CA HIS A 50 -11.92 7.59 5.18
C HIS A 50 -11.20 6.33 5.67
N MET A 51 -10.16 5.90 4.95
CA MET A 51 -9.39 4.71 5.32
C MET A 51 -8.65 4.91 6.65
N ARG A 52 -8.03 6.09 6.85
CA ARG A 52 -7.36 6.46 8.10
C ARG A 52 -8.35 6.52 9.27
N MET A 53 -9.48 7.20 9.09
CA MET A 53 -10.53 7.29 10.10
C MET A 53 -11.01 5.89 10.51
N LYS A 54 -11.21 4.99 9.53
CA LYS A 54 -11.68 3.63 9.80
C LYS A 54 -10.60 2.78 10.47
N TRP A 55 -9.33 2.99 10.11
CA TRP A 55 -8.22 2.32 10.76
C TRP A 55 -8.10 2.72 12.23
N ASP A 56 -8.18 4.02 12.52
CA ASP A 56 -8.19 4.56 13.88
C ASP A 56 -9.38 4.03 14.69
N TYR A 57 -10.57 4.01 14.11
CA TYR A 57 -11.78 3.48 14.74
C TYR A 57 -11.68 1.98 15.07
N ILE A 58 -11.04 1.20 14.21
CA ILE A 58 -10.88 -0.25 14.39
C ILE A 58 -9.73 -0.57 15.35
N GLY A 59 -8.71 0.29 15.41
CA GLY A 59 -7.55 0.17 16.31
C GLY A 59 -6.83 -1.17 16.18
N ASP A 60 -6.54 -1.79 17.32
CA ASP A 60 -5.78 -3.05 17.46
C ASP A 60 -6.39 -4.28 16.78
N ARG A 61 -7.60 -4.20 16.25
CA ARG A 61 -8.19 -5.31 15.48
C ARG A 61 -7.51 -5.47 14.11
N ILE A 62 -6.94 -4.40 13.54
CA ILE A 62 -6.15 -4.48 12.31
C ILE A 62 -4.68 -4.69 12.69
N GLN A 63 -4.24 -5.94 12.64
CA GLN A 63 -2.84 -6.30 12.93
C GLN A 63 -2.01 -6.52 11.67
N THR A 64 -2.66 -6.61 10.50
CA THR A 64 -1.98 -6.93 9.22
C THR A 64 -2.51 -6.07 8.09
N ALA A 65 -1.68 -5.83 7.07
CA ALA A 65 -2.09 -5.09 5.87
C ALA A 65 -3.19 -5.82 5.08
N ARG A 66 -3.21 -7.16 5.11
CA ARG A 66 -4.30 -7.94 4.53
C ARG A 66 -5.61 -7.71 5.28
N GLN A 67 -5.60 -7.73 6.62
CA GLN A 67 -6.77 -7.41 7.42
C GLN A 67 -7.23 -5.96 7.18
N PHE A 68 -6.30 -5.02 7.04
CA PHE A 68 -6.65 -3.65 6.64
C PHE A 68 -7.44 -3.65 5.33
N ILE A 69 -6.99 -4.35 4.29
CA ILE A 69 -7.74 -4.45 3.02
C ILE A 69 -9.10 -5.11 3.23
N GLU A 70 -9.19 -6.18 4.02
CA GLU A 70 -10.46 -6.87 4.27
C GLU A 70 -11.45 -6.02 5.07
N TYR A 71 -10.98 -5.20 6.02
CA TYR A 71 -11.86 -4.38 6.85
C TYR A 71 -12.16 -3.02 6.24
N VAL A 72 -11.21 -2.44 5.50
CA VAL A 72 -11.29 -1.07 4.98
C VAL A 72 -11.73 -1.05 3.53
N ALA A 73 -11.31 -2.02 2.72
CA ALA A 73 -11.51 -1.98 1.28
C ALA A 73 -12.56 -2.95 0.72
N THR A 74 -12.83 -4.09 1.36
CA THR A 74 -13.75 -5.09 0.79
C THR A 74 -15.19 -4.91 1.26
N ARG A 75 -15.43 -4.47 2.50
CA ARG A 75 -16.80 -4.40 3.05
C ARG A 75 -16.94 -3.21 3.99
N SER A 76 -17.78 -2.23 3.62
CA SER A 76 -18.63 -1.63 4.67
C SER A 76 -19.37 -2.79 5.29
N SER A 77 -19.25 -2.98 6.59
CA SER A 77 -19.75 -4.13 7.35
C SER A 77 -21.28 -4.33 7.30
N ILE A 78 -22.01 -3.75 6.34
CA ILE A 78 -23.48 -3.65 6.32
C ILE A 78 -24.13 -3.95 4.95
N LEU A 79 -23.48 -3.72 3.78
CA LEU A 79 -24.26 -3.58 2.51
C LEU A 79 -23.90 -4.46 1.30
N GLY A 80 -22.88 -5.32 1.36
CA GLY A 80 -22.64 -6.33 0.32
C GLY A 80 -22.37 -5.81 -1.11
N THR A 81 -22.13 -4.51 -1.29
CA THR A 81 -21.91 -3.89 -2.60
C THR A 81 -20.41 -3.80 -2.90
N PRO A 82 -19.94 -4.22 -4.09
CA PRO A 82 -18.55 -4.04 -4.49
C PRO A 82 -18.25 -2.55 -4.69
N TYR A 83 -17.11 -2.09 -4.17
CA TYR A 83 -16.57 -0.78 -4.48
C TYR A 83 -15.69 -0.88 -5.72
N TYR A 84 -15.71 0.17 -6.54
CA TYR A 84 -14.91 0.24 -7.76
C TYR A 84 -13.87 1.34 -7.66
N VAL A 85 -12.80 1.20 -8.43
CA VAL A 85 -11.78 2.22 -8.67
C VAL A 85 -11.77 2.47 -10.16
N LYS A 86 -11.94 3.72 -10.53
CA LYS A 86 -11.84 4.21 -11.90
C LYS A 86 -10.38 4.58 -12.14
N LEU A 87 -9.73 3.78 -12.98
CA LEU A 87 -8.38 4.02 -13.47
C LEU A 87 -8.36 5.24 -14.40
N ASN A 88 -7.19 5.86 -14.58
CA ASN A 88 -7.02 6.98 -15.53
C ASN A 88 -7.35 6.57 -16.98
N ASP A 89 -7.23 5.27 -17.28
CA ASP A 89 -7.61 4.63 -18.54
C ASP A 89 -9.14 4.54 -18.75
N GLY A 90 -9.94 4.98 -17.77
CA GLY A 90 -11.41 4.92 -17.81
C GLY A 90 -11.99 3.56 -17.40
N ARG A 91 -11.15 2.53 -17.26
CA ARG A 91 -11.54 1.22 -16.76
C ARG A 91 -11.94 1.27 -15.29
N ARG A 92 -12.95 0.48 -14.92
CA ARG A 92 -13.39 0.30 -13.54
C ARG A 92 -12.97 -1.07 -13.05
N VAL A 93 -12.23 -1.11 -11.95
CA VAL A 93 -11.77 -2.35 -11.30
C VAL A 93 -12.31 -2.41 -9.89
N GLU A 94 -12.49 -3.59 -9.32
CA GLU A 94 -12.87 -3.70 -7.92
C GLU A 94 -11.75 -3.15 -7.03
N SER A 95 -12.10 -2.30 -6.06
CA SER A 95 -11.13 -1.70 -5.14
C SER A 95 -10.33 -2.76 -4.38
N ALA A 96 -11.00 -3.86 -4.01
CA ALA A 96 -10.40 -5.00 -3.35
C ALA A 96 -9.28 -5.62 -4.19
N VAL A 97 -9.51 -5.80 -5.49
CA VAL A 97 -8.53 -6.39 -6.42
C VAL A 97 -7.35 -5.44 -6.60
N TRP A 98 -7.63 -4.15 -6.81
CA TRP A 98 -6.60 -3.14 -7.00
C TRP A 98 -5.68 -3.00 -5.77
N LEU A 99 -6.25 -2.96 -4.57
CA LEU A 99 -5.48 -2.84 -3.33
C LEU A 99 -4.68 -4.11 -3.01
N LYS A 100 -5.23 -5.31 -3.30
CA LYS A 100 -4.48 -6.57 -3.16
C LYS A 100 -3.29 -6.61 -4.10
N ALA A 101 -3.45 -6.13 -5.33
CA ALA A 101 -2.35 -6.02 -6.29
C ALA A 101 -1.26 -5.07 -5.77
N ARG A 102 -1.65 -3.88 -5.29
CA ARG A 102 -0.69 -2.92 -4.71
C ARG A 102 0.03 -3.46 -3.47
N LEU A 103 -0.67 -4.18 -2.60
CA LEU A 103 -0.02 -4.83 -1.46
C LEU A 103 1.00 -5.86 -1.91
N ALA A 104 0.66 -6.70 -2.89
CA ALA A 104 1.59 -7.68 -3.43
C ALA A 104 2.84 -7.02 -4.05
N GLU A 105 2.68 -5.88 -4.73
CA GLU A 105 3.81 -5.08 -5.23
C GLU A 105 4.66 -4.50 -4.10
N ILE A 106 4.06 -4.01 -3.02
CA ILE A 106 4.79 -3.50 -1.84
C ILE A 106 5.58 -4.63 -1.17
N GLU A 107 4.99 -5.82 -1.03
CA GLU A 107 5.66 -6.99 -0.44
C GLU A 107 6.81 -7.51 -1.33
N GLN A 108 6.63 -7.48 -2.66
CA GLN A 108 7.69 -7.82 -3.62
C GLN A 108 8.80 -6.77 -3.64
N THR A 109 8.45 -5.47 -3.67
CA THR A 109 9.42 -4.37 -3.66
C THR A 109 10.19 -4.35 -2.36
N ASN A 110 9.56 -4.66 -1.23
CA ASN A 110 10.27 -4.79 0.04
C ASN A 110 11.25 -5.98 0.07
N SER A 111 11.05 -6.97 -0.81
CA SER A 111 11.99 -8.08 -1.02
C SER A 111 13.05 -7.76 -2.08
N ALA A 112 12.86 -6.71 -2.90
CA ALA A 112 13.67 -6.40 -4.08
C ALA A 112 14.33 -5.00 -4.07
N SER A 113 14.01 -4.11 -3.14
CA SER A 113 14.54 -2.73 -3.10
C SER A 113 15.94 -2.63 -2.46
N GLY A 114 16.65 -3.76 -2.36
CA GLY A 114 18.05 -3.85 -1.99
C GLY A 114 19.03 -3.89 -3.17
N GLU A 115 18.55 -3.89 -4.43
CA GLU A 115 19.44 -3.85 -5.59
C GLU A 115 18.83 -3.02 -6.72
N ASN A 116 19.38 -1.81 -6.91
CA ASN A 116 19.73 -1.22 -8.21
C ASN A 116 19.79 0.31 -8.11
N SER A 117 20.93 0.82 -7.66
CA SER A 117 21.49 2.09 -8.13
C SER A 117 23.00 2.11 -7.93
N GLU A 118 23.70 1.06 -8.38
CA GLU A 118 25.15 1.12 -8.58
C GLU A 118 25.58 0.03 -9.57
N CYS A 119 25.51 0.38 -10.85
CA CYS A 119 26.18 -0.29 -11.96
C CYS A 119 26.12 0.73 -13.12
N CYS A 120 27.17 1.20 -13.77
CA CYS A 120 28.58 0.82 -13.89
C CYS A 120 29.22 2.07 -14.57
N SER A 121 30.42 2.56 -14.25
CA SER A 121 31.63 2.19 -14.99
C SER A 121 32.79 3.16 -14.70
N ILE A 122 33.95 2.60 -14.33
CA ILE A 122 35.29 2.81 -14.95
C ILE A 122 35.89 4.22 -14.77
N SER A 123 36.83 4.40 -13.83
CA SER A 123 38.29 4.19 -13.98
C SER A 123 38.96 5.08 -15.02
N GLU A 124 39.73 6.07 -14.56
CA GLU A 124 41.12 6.35 -14.99
C GLU A 124 41.83 7.26 -13.99
#